data_AF-A0A183URG0-F1
#
_entry.id   AF-A0A183URG0-F1
#
_cell.length_a   1.000
_cell.length_b   1.000
_cell.length_c   1.000
_cell.angle_alpha   90.00
_cell.angle_beta   90.00
_cell.angle_gamma   90.00
#
_symmetry.space_group_name_H-M   'P 1'
#
loop_
_entity.id
_entity.type
_entity.pdbx_description
1 polymer ?
#
loop_
_entity_poly.entity_id
_entity_poly.type
_entity_poly.pdbx_seq_one_letter_code
_entity_poly.pdbx_strand_id
1 'polypeptide(L)'
;MVHTPTSSPCALTNLRALLSSPAPALLNAACHAYQFYKRPLTEIDHLGTQYDYSSVMHYPSTAFSRNGRPTIQPKQAGVTIGHRSGLSQTDAYKINALYGCSTSG
;
A
#
# COMPACT_ATOMS: atom_id res chain seq x y z
N MET A 1 -5.87 0.14 4.78
CA MET A 1 -4.66 -0.70 4.62
C MET A 1 -4.29 -1.27 5.99
N VAL A 2 -5.07 -2.22 6.50
CA VAL A 2 -4.74 -2.95 7.73
C VAL A 2 -4.44 -4.37 7.30
N HIS A 3 -3.18 -4.78 7.43
CA HIS A 3 -2.71 -6.11 7.07
C HIS A 3 -2.95 -7.05 8.25
N THR A 4 -3.71 -8.12 8.04
CA THR A 4 -3.79 -9.20 9.04
C THR A 4 -2.51 -10.05 8.94
N PRO A 5 -1.88 -10.40 10.07
CA PRO A 5 -0.57 -11.07 10.08
C PRO A 5 -0.56 -12.49 9.50
N THR A 6 -1.72 -13.11 9.25
CA THR A 6 -1.83 -14.54 8.94
C THR A 6 -1.59 -14.91 7.47
N SER A 7 -1.43 -13.94 6.56
CA SER A 7 -1.25 -14.20 5.11
C SER A 7 0.04 -13.65 4.52
N SER A 8 0.93 -13.07 5.34
CA SER A 8 2.20 -12.56 4.83
C SER A 8 3.20 -13.72 4.62
N PRO A 9 3.75 -13.93 3.41
CA PRO A 9 4.82 -14.90 3.18
C PRO A 9 6.11 -14.54 3.95
N CYS A 10 6.17 -13.36 4.58
CA CYS A 10 7.29 -12.88 5.39
C CYS A 10 7.16 -13.17 6.88
N ALA A 11 5.99 -13.60 7.33
CA ALA A 11 5.72 -13.88 8.73
C ALA A 11 6.26 -15.26 9.12
N LEU A 12 7.50 -15.59 8.74
CA LEU A 12 8.13 -16.84 9.16
C LEU A 12 8.44 -16.76 10.66
N THR A 13 7.54 -17.30 11.47
CA THR A 13 7.66 -17.43 12.94
C THR A 13 8.66 -18.50 13.38
N ASN A 14 9.25 -19.27 12.46
CA ASN A 14 10.13 -20.40 12.81
C ASN A 14 11.46 -20.36 12.06
N LEU A 15 12.53 -20.10 12.81
CA LEU A 15 13.93 -20.05 12.36
C LEU A 15 14.38 -21.33 11.64
N ARG A 16 13.71 -22.47 11.88
CA ARG A 16 13.99 -23.76 11.21
C ARG A 16 13.56 -23.82 9.74
N ALA A 17 12.52 -23.09 9.31
CA ALA A 17 12.06 -23.10 7.92
C ALA A 17 12.95 -22.28 6.97
N LEU A 18 13.76 -21.37 7.53
CA LEU A 18 14.69 -20.51 6.80
C LEU A 18 15.93 -21.26 6.28
N LEU A 19 16.30 -22.38 6.92
CA LEU A 19 17.48 -23.18 6.57
C LEU A 19 17.18 -24.25 5.50
N SER A 20 15.90 -24.55 5.23
CA SER A 20 15.49 -25.62 4.31
C SER A 20 14.85 -25.13 3.01
N SER A 21 14.73 -23.82 2.79
CA SER A 21 14.10 -23.23 1.59
C SER A 21 15.14 -22.66 0.63
N PRO A 22 14.94 -22.73 -0.70
CA PRO A 22 15.94 -22.29 -1.67
C PRO A 22 16.10 -20.78 -1.61
N ALA A 23 17.29 -20.35 -1.17
CA ALA A 23 17.86 -19.01 -1.22
C ALA A 23 17.05 -17.86 -0.55
N PRO A 24 17.63 -17.16 0.45
CA PRO A 24 17.00 -16.01 1.10
C PRO A 24 16.56 -14.88 0.15
N ALA A 25 17.07 -14.85 -1.09
CA ALA A 25 16.64 -13.92 -2.13
C ALA A 25 15.21 -14.15 -2.64
N LEU A 26 14.74 -15.40 -2.75
CA LEU A 26 13.40 -15.72 -3.26
C LEU A 26 12.30 -15.37 -2.24
N LEU A 27 12.54 -15.67 -0.96
CA LEU A 27 11.67 -15.26 0.14
C LEU A 27 11.53 -13.74 0.20
N ASN A 28 12.65 -13.05 0.12
CA ASN A 28 12.75 -11.59 0.09
C ASN A 28 12.03 -10.96 -1.12
N ALA A 29 12.02 -11.62 -2.27
CA ALA A 29 11.27 -11.18 -3.44
C ALA A 29 9.75 -11.38 -3.26
N ALA A 30 9.32 -12.54 -2.75
CA ALA A 30 7.92 -12.81 -2.42
C ALA A 30 7.38 -11.82 -1.38
N CYS A 31 8.23 -11.45 -0.42
CA CYS A 31 7.93 -10.45 0.58
C CYS A 31 7.69 -9.05 0.03
N HIS A 32 8.56 -8.60 -0.87
CA HIS A 32 8.38 -7.30 -1.51
C HIS A 32 7.16 -7.30 -2.42
N ALA A 33 6.90 -8.40 -3.15
CA ALA A 33 5.73 -8.53 -4.01
C ALA A 33 4.41 -8.44 -3.22
N TYR A 34 4.36 -9.03 -2.02
CA TYR A 34 3.17 -9.01 -1.17
C TYR A 34 2.70 -7.59 -0.81
N GLN A 35 3.62 -6.60 -0.72
CA GLN A 35 3.28 -5.20 -0.44
C GLN A 35 2.43 -4.52 -1.53
N PHE A 36 2.45 -5.08 -2.74
CA PHE A 36 1.69 -4.57 -3.90
C PHE A 36 0.41 -5.37 -4.18
N TYR A 37 0.04 -6.30 -3.29
CA TYR A 37 -1.17 -7.10 -3.44
C TYR A 37 -2.41 -6.21 -3.40
N LYS A 38 -3.29 -6.35 -4.40
CA LYS A 38 -4.55 -5.58 -4.47
C LYS A 38 -5.58 -6.20 -3.53
N ARG A 39 -6.21 -5.36 -2.70
CA ARG A 39 -7.33 -5.81 -1.86
C ARG A 39 -8.58 -6.02 -2.71
N PRO A 40 -9.38 -7.07 -2.43
CA PRO A 40 -10.63 -7.31 -3.12
C PRO A 40 -11.70 -6.29 -2.73
N LEU A 41 -12.69 -6.07 -3.61
CA LEU A 41 -13.83 -5.17 -3.36
C LEU A 41 -14.73 -5.63 -2.20
N THR A 42 -14.61 -6.86 -1.74
CA THR A 42 -15.28 -7.36 -0.53
C THR A 42 -14.71 -6.78 0.76
N GLU A 43 -13.56 -6.12 0.70
CA GLU A 43 -12.85 -5.54 1.86
C GLU A 43 -12.59 -4.04 1.73
N ILE A 44 -12.86 -3.44 0.57
CA ILE A 44 -12.61 -2.03 0.31
C ILE A 44 -13.89 -1.36 -0.19
N ASP A 45 -14.06 -0.10 0.20
CA ASP A 45 -15.07 0.79 -0.35
C ASP A 45 -14.38 2.05 -0.90
N HIS A 46 -14.76 2.45 -2.11
CA HIS A 46 -14.25 3.65 -2.76
C HIS A 46 -15.00 4.93 -2.35
N LEU A 47 -16.18 4.80 -1.72
CA LEU A 47 -17.03 5.92 -1.28
C LEU A 47 -17.32 6.93 -2.40
N GLY A 48 -17.46 6.42 -3.63
CA GLY A 48 -17.72 7.22 -4.83
C GLY A 48 -16.54 8.08 -5.33
N THR A 49 -15.34 7.92 -4.76
CA THR A 49 -14.18 8.73 -5.13
C THR A 49 -13.29 8.06 -6.20
N GLN A 50 -12.56 8.88 -6.95
CA GLN A 50 -11.54 8.40 -7.88
C GLN A 50 -10.24 8.02 -7.15
N TYR A 51 -9.30 7.39 -7.88
CA TYR A 51 -7.97 7.08 -7.35
C TYR A 51 -7.18 8.36 -7.12
N ASP A 52 -6.74 8.57 -5.89
CA ASP A 52 -6.02 9.78 -5.50
C ASP A 52 -4.50 9.53 -5.43
N TYR A 53 -3.78 10.04 -6.42
CA TYR A 53 -2.31 10.00 -6.49
C TYR A 53 -1.63 10.89 -5.43
N SER A 54 -2.35 11.86 -4.89
CA SER A 54 -1.87 12.78 -3.85
C SER A 54 -2.15 12.32 -2.42
N SER A 55 -2.88 11.22 -2.25
CA SER A 55 -3.21 10.66 -0.95
C SER A 55 -1.96 10.41 -0.12
N VAL A 56 -2.02 10.74 1.17
CA VAL A 56 -0.93 10.47 2.13
C VAL A 56 -0.66 8.96 2.27
N MET A 57 -1.65 8.14 1.92
CA MET A 57 -1.56 6.68 1.94
C MET A 57 -0.91 6.12 0.66
N HIS A 58 -0.71 6.93 -0.39
CA HIS A 58 -0.09 6.48 -1.62
C HIS A 58 1.42 6.32 -1.45
N TYR A 59 1.95 5.16 -1.80
CA TYR A 59 3.39 4.91 -1.76
C TYR A 59 4.19 5.80 -2.73
N PRO A 60 5.44 6.19 -2.39
CA PRO A 60 6.32 6.86 -3.34
C PRO A 60 6.73 5.94 -4.48
N SER A 61 7.22 6.51 -5.58
CA SER A 61 7.58 5.77 -6.80
C SER A 61 8.60 4.65 -6.57
N THR A 62 9.49 4.78 -5.59
CA THR A 62 10.58 3.84 -5.29
C THR A 62 10.28 2.92 -4.10
N ALA A 63 9.04 2.86 -3.61
CA ALA A 63 8.68 2.03 -2.46
C ALA A 63 9.08 0.56 -2.65
N PHE A 64 9.71 -0.04 -1.64
CA PHE A 64 10.21 -1.43 -1.64
C PHE A 64 11.19 -1.80 -2.78
N SER A 65 11.72 -0.79 -3.48
CA SER A 65 12.74 -0.99 -4.52
C SER A 65 14.06 -1.49 -3.91
N ARG A 66 14.70 -2.46 -4.56
CA ARG A 66 16.02 -2.97 -4.16
C ARG A 66 17.18 -2.20 -4.79
N ASN A 67 16.92 -1.50 -5.89
CA ASN A 67 17.93 -0.86 -6.73
C ASN A 67 17.65 0.63 -6.93
N GLY A 68 16.75 1.21 -6.12
CA GLY A 68 16.34 2.62 -6.21
C GLY A 68 15.52 2.96 -7.45
N ARG A 69 15.22 1.99 -8.34
CA ARG A 69 14.38 2.23 -9.52
C ARG A 69 12.90 2.28 -9.13
N PRO A 70 12.06 3.01 -9.88
CA PRO A 70 10.63 3.05 -9.63
C PRO A 70 9.98 1.66 -9.67
N THR A 71 9.19 1.35 -8.65
CA THR A 71 8.30 0.17 -8.55
C THR A 71 6.86 0.54 -8.86
N ILE A 72 6.50 1.83 -8.78
CA ILE A 72 5.18 2.37 -9.11
C ILE A 72 5.36 3.51 -10.12
N GLN A 73 4.61 3.45 -11.21
CA GLN A 73 4.57 4.49 -12.24
C GLN A 73 3.11 4.92 -12.48
N PRO A 74 2.76 6.21 -12.32
CA PRO A 74 1.44 6.71 -12.66
C PRO A 74 1.12 6.48 -14.14
N LYS A 75 -0.13 6.10 -14.44
CA LYS A 75 -0.59 5.99 -15.84
C LYS A 75 -0.95 7.35 -16.43
N GLN A 76 -1.32 8.30 -15.59
CA GLN A 76 -1.60 9.67 -16.00
C GLN A 76 -0.30 10.46 -16.12
N ALA A 77 -0.11 11.08 -17.29
CA ALA A 77 1.06 11.91 -17.56
C ALA A 77 1.10 13.13 -16.62
N GLY A 78 2.31 13.52 -16.20
CA GLY A 78 2.55 14.72 -15.38
C GLY A 78 2.18 14.59 -13.90
N VAL A 79 1.74 13.41 -13.44
CA VAL A 79 1.38 13.18 -12.04
C VAL A 79 2.58 12.71 -11.23
N THR A 80 2.78 13.29 -10.05
CA THR A 80 3.77 12.86 -9.05
C THR A 80 3.08 12.08 -7.93
N ILE A 81 3.78 11.13 -7.31
CA ILE A 81 3.27 10.28 -6.23
C ILE A 81 4.21 10.26 -5.03
N GLY A 82 3.67 9.89 -3.86
CA GLY A 82 4.43 9.82 -2.61
C GLY A 82 4.43 11.11 -1.79
N HIS A 83 3.37 11.91 -1.91
CA HIS A 83 3.17 13.12 -1.12
C HIS A 83 3.10 12.79 0.37
N ARG A 84 3.81 13.57 1.20
CA ARG A 84 3.83 13.41 2.68
C ARG A 84 3.52 14.69 3.44
N SER A 85 3.10 15.74 2.74
CA SER A 85 2.87 17.07 3.34
C SER A 85 1.58 17.16 4.16
N GLY A 86 0.70 16.16 4.09
CA GLY A 86 -0.56 16.11 4.82
C GLY A 86 -1.61 15.27 4.11
N LEU A 87 -2.83 15.28 4.65
CA LEU A 87 -4.00 14.65 4.04
C LEU A 87 -4.36 15.38 2.74
N SER A 88 -4.70 14.61 1.71
CA SER A 88 -5.37 15.18 0.55
C SER A 88 -6.83 15.53 0.87
N GLN A 89 -7.48 16.28 -0.02
CA GLN A 89 -8.92 16.54 0.08
C GLN A 89 -9.73 15.23 0.04
N THR A 90 -9.30 14.24 -0.76
CA THR A 90 -9.96 12.95 -0.86
C THR A 90 -9.74 12.10 0.39
N ASP A 91 -8.56 12.17 1.02
CA ASP A 91 -8.31 11.49 2.30
C ASP A 91 -9.24 12.01 3.39
N ALA A 92 -9.32 13.34 3.56
CA ALA A 92 -10.18 13.98 4.53
C ALA A 92 -11.67 13.66 4.29
N TYR A 93 -12.11 13.72 3.04
CA TYR A 93 -13.47 13.33 2.66
C TYR A 93 -13.79 11.88 3.04
N LYS A 94 -12.92 10.92 2.69
CA LYS A 94 -13.15 9.50 2.99
C LYS A 94 -13.25 9.22 4.48
N ILE A 95 -12.38 9.84 5.27
CA ILE A 95 -12.40 9.70 6.73
C ILE A 95 -13.73 10.25 7.28
N ASN A 96 -14.12 11.47 6.87
CA ASN A 96 -15.37 12.06 7.33
C ASN A 96 -16.60 11.23 6.92
N ALA A 97 -16.62 10.69 5.71
CA ALA A 97 -17.71 9.83 5.22
C ALA A 97 -17.79 8.50 5.99
N LEU A 98 -16.65 7.86 6.31
CA LEU A 98 -16.62 6.60 7.06
C LEU A 98 -17.06 6.76 8.52
N TYR A 99 -16.73 7.89 9.14
CA TYR A 99 -16.98 8.14 10.56
C TYR A 99 -18.20 9.05 10.82
N GLY A 100 -18.95 9.44 9.78
CA GLY A 100 -20.15 10.26 9.91
C GLY A 100 -19.89 11.68 10.42
N CYS A 101 -18.71 12.24 10.15
CA CYS A 101 -18.37 13.59 10.57
C CYS A 101 -19.15 14.61 9.73
N SER A 102 -19.99 15.43 10.38
CA SER A 102 -20.64 16.57 9.75
C SER A 102 -19.63 17.67 9.46
N THR A 103 -19.59 18.14 8.21
CA THR A 103 -18.86 19.36 7.84
C THR A 103 -19.65 20.59 8.33
N SER A 104 -19.85 20.70 9.63
CA SER A 104 -20.35 21.91 10.26
C SER A 104 -19.16 22.84 10.47
N GLY A 105 -18.77 23.54 9.41
CA GLY A 105 -17.84 24.67 9.45
C GLY A 105 -18.58 25.94 9.81
#